data_AF-A0A2R8ADV5-F1
#
_entry.id   AF-A0A2R8ADV5-F1
#
_cell.length_a   1.000
_cell.length_b   1.000
_cell.length_c   1.000
_cell.angle_alpha   90.00
_cell.angle_beta   90.00
_cell.angle_gamma   90.00
#
_symmetry.space_group_name_H-M   'P 1'
#
loop_
_entity.id
_entity.type
_entity.pdbx_description
1 polymer ?
#
loop_
_entity_poly.entity_id
_entity_poly.type
_entity_poly.pdbx_seq_one_letter_code
_entity_poly.pdbx_strand_id
1 'polypeptide(L)'
;MTVATALRVLAMEIYAAVSKAQYAASMLALAIQQLRAGSVTLNRDTIGAARTDLRDAHTMLVEHVPRRVAELDPDAPKNLRDMRGASVRLLERLLDQMPDSISDDQLAQHLHDRGVDTALLVGEISETFGQYLAEMQLRVVTTSQQRARINESTIGDLLNQLSNMGTSIELIAINAAIEAARTGPAGAGFAVIAQEVQSLSGQMGSVVSAAQEELRGL
;
A
#
# COMPACT_ATOMS: atom_id res chain seq x y z
N MET A 1 8.08 9.05 5.54
CA MET A 1 7.12 7.94 5.37
C MET A 1 7.53 7.18 4.12
N THR A 2 7.76 5.87 4.20
CA THR A 2 8.17 5.08 3.02
C THR A 2 6.96 4.81 2.12
N VAL A 3 7.20 4.54 0.82
CA VAL A 3 6.12 4.23 -0.13
C VAL A 3 5.33 2.99 0.29
N ALA A 4 5.99 2.00 0.91
CA ALA A 4 5.33 0.82 1.47
C ALA A 4 4.35 1.17 2.60
N THR A 5 4.74 2.07 3.51
CA THR A 5 3.84 2.56 4.56
C THR A 5 2.65 3.32 3.94
N ALA A 6 2.91 4.18 2.96
CA ALA A 6 1.87 4.95 2.28
C ALA A 6 0.85 4.06 1.55
N LEU A 7 1.31 3.00 0.87
CA LEU A 7 0.46 2.03 0.18
C LEU A 7 -0.40 1.24 1.17
N ARG A 8 0.16 0.86 2.32
CA ARG A 8 -0.60 0.17 3.37
C ARG A 8 -1.71 1.05 3.98
N VAL A 9 -1.41 2.34 4.18
CA VAL A 9 -2.40 3.33 4.64
C VAL A 9 -3.51 3.50 3.61
N LEU A 10 -3.16 3.65 2.33
CA LEU A 10 -4.15 3.72 1.24
C LEU A 10 -5.06 2.48 1.24
N ALA A 11 -4.48 1.29 1.30
CA ALA A 11 -5.25 0.06 1.29
C ALA A 11 -6.20 -0.05 2.50
N MET A 12 -5.77 0.43 3.67
CA MET A 12 -6.61 0.48 4.86
C MET A 12 -7.79 1.44 4.70
N GLU A 13 -7.57 2.62 4.12
CA GLU A 13 -8.65 3.58 3.83
C GLU A 13 -9.65 3.02 2.82
N ILE A 14 -9.15 2.37 1.75
CA ILE A 14 -9.99 1.69 0.75
C ILE A 14 -10.79 0.59 1.42
N TYR A 15 -10.14 -0.27 2.21
CA TYR A 15 -10.79 -1.35 2.93
C TYR A 15 -11.90 -0.82 3.84
N ALA A 16 -11.64 0.23 4.61
CA ALA A 16 -12.62 0.83 5.51
C ALA A 16 -13.84 1.37 4.75
N ALA A 17 -13.62 2.14 3.68
CA ALA A 17 -14.71 2.72 2.89
C ALA A 17 -15.55 1.64 2.19
N VAL A 18 -14.89 0.70 1.51
CA VAL A 18 -15.55 -0.38 0.76
C VAL A 18 -16.28 -1.34 1.70
N SER A 19 -15.70 -1.67 2.86
CA SER A 19 -16.36 -2.55 3.85
C SER A 19 -17.60 -1.89 4.46
N LYS A 20 -17.56 -0.59 4.76
CA LYS A 20 -18.75 0.16 5.21
C LYS A 20 -19.85 0.15 4.16
N ALA A 21 -19.50 0.43 2.90
CA ALA A 21 -20.46 0.36 1.80
C ALA A 21 -21.04 -1.05 1.58
N GLN A 22 -20.22 -2.10 1.72
CA GLN A 22 -20.69 -3.49 1.63
C GLN A 22 -21.65 -3.84 2.78
N TYR A 23 -21.34 -3.37 3.99
CA TYR A 23 -22.23 -3.52 5.15
C TYR A 23 -23.56 -2.77 4.93
N ALA A 24 -23.50 -1.51 4.51
CA ALA A 24 -24.66 -0.69 4.17
C ALA A 24 -25.54 -1.36 3.11
N ALA A 25 -24.93 -1.86 2.04
CA ALA A 25 -25.62 -2.60 0.99
C ALA A 25 -26.31 -3.85 1.56
N SER A 26 -25.60 -4.65 2.38
CA SER A 26 -26.15 -5.86 3.01
C SER A 26 -27.35 -5.55 3.92
N MET A 27 -27.28 -4.46 4.69
CA MET A 27 -28.40 -4.00 5.52
C MET A 27 -29.60 -3.57 4.68
N LEU A 28 -29.39 -2.91 3.54
CA LEU A 28 -30.45 -2.58 2.59
C LEU A 28 -31.10 -3.83 2.00
N ALA A 29 -30.31 -4.83 1.58
CA ALA A 29 -30.85 -6.09 1.08
C ALA A 29 -31.71 -6.81 2.13
N LEU A 30 -31.24 -6.88 3.38
CA LEU A 30 -32.00 -7.48 4.48
C LEU A 30 -33.31 -6.73 4.73
N ALA A 31 -33.28 -5.40 4.76
CA ALA A 31 -34.46 -4.58 4.97
C ALA A 31 -35.49 -4.75 3.84
N ILE A 32 -35.03 -4.79 2.58
CA ILE A 32 -35.88 -5.06 1.42
C ILE A 32 -36.51 -6.46 1.50
N GLN A 33 -35.74 -7.47 1.92
CA GLN A 33 -36.25 -8.83 2.08
C GLN A 33 -37.32 -8.92 3.18
N GLN A 34 -37.10 -8.27 4.32
CA GLN A 34 -38.05 -8.24 5.45
C GLN A 34 -39.35 -7.49 5.09
N LEU A 35 -39.25 -6.42 4.32
CA LEU A 35 -40.40 -5.69 3.77
C LEU A 35 -41.27 -6.58 2.89
N ARG A 36 -40.65 -7.39 2.01
CA ARG A 36 -41.39 -8.33 1.15
C ARG A 36 -42.09 -9.43 1.94
N ALA A 37 -41.55 -9.80 3.10
CA ALA A 37 -42.19 -10.74 4.02
C ALA A 37 -43.35 -10.10 4.82
N GLY A 38 -43.67 -8.81 4.59
CA GLY A 38 -44.73 -8.07 5.28
C GLY A 38 -44.41 -7.73 6.74
N SER A 39 -43.14 -7.85 7.14
CA SER A 39 -42.75 -7.91 8.55
C SER A 39 -42.27 -6.58 9.14
N VAL A 40 -41.81 -5.62 8.33
CA VAL A 40 -41.04 -4.45 8.82
C VAL A 40 -41.19 -3.25 7.89
N THR A 41 -41.19 -2.02 8.43
CA THR A 41 -40.99 -0.76 7.69
C THR A 41 -39.49 -0.42 7.60
N LEU A 42 -39.01 0.02 6.43
CA LEU A 42 -37.62 0.46 6.25
C LEU A 42 -37.30 1.60 7.23
N ASN A 43 -36.29 1.41 8.09
CA ASN A 43 -35.88 2.42 9.08
C ASN A 43 -35.15 3.59 8.36
N ARG A 44 -35.66 4.81 8.54
CA ARG A 44 -35.10 6.04 7.94
C ARG A 44 -33.62 6.22 8.25
N ASP A 45 -33.22 6.02 9.50
CA ASP A 45 -31.82 6.19 9.93
C ASP A 45 -30.89 5.21 9.22
N THR A 46 -31.37 4.00 8.96
CA THR A 46 -30.62 2.95 8.24
C THR A 46 -30.45 3.29 6.77
N ILE A 47 -31.49 3.83 6.11
CA ILE A 47 -31.42 4.24 4.71
C ILE A 47 -30.48 5.44 4.55
N GLY A 48 -30.63 6.46 5.41
CA GLY A 48 -29.80 7.66 5.36
C GLY A 48 -28.33 7.37 5.62
N ALA A 49 -28.03 6.53 6.61
CA ALA A 49 -26.67 6.05 6.87
C ALA A 49 -26.12 5.25 5.68
N ALA A 50 -26.90 4.31 5.12
CA ALA A 50 -26.47 3.51 3.98
C ALA A 50 -26.17 4.36 2.75
N ARG A 51 -27.03 5.33 2.42
CA ARG A 51 -26.80 6.29 1.32
C ARG A 51 -25.51 7.08 1.52
N THR A 52 -25.22 7.48 2.77
CA THR A 52 -23.98 8.22 3.11
C THR A 52 -22.76 7.33 2.94
N ASP A 53 -22.74 6.13 3.51
CA ASP A 53 -21.62 5.19 3.40
C ASP A 53 -21.32 4.80 1.94
N LEU A 54 -22.36 4.60 1.12
CA LEU A 54 -22.23 4.31 -0.31
C LEU A 54 -21.62 5.49 -1.08
N ARG A 55 -22.00 6.73 -0.75
CA ARG A 55 -21.46 7.95 -1.35
C ARG A 55 -20.01 8.18 -0.96
N ASP A 56 -19.66 7.95 0.30
CA ASP A 56 -18.29 8.06 0.80
C ASP A 56 -17.38 7.05 0.08
N ALA A 57 -17.84 5.80 -0.08
CA ALA A 57 -17.12 4.79 -0.84
C ALA A 57 -16.98 5.16 -2.32
N HIS A 58 -18.03 5.70 -2.95
CA HIS A 58 -17.96 6.19 -4.34
C HIS A 58 -16.90 7.29 -4.50
N THR A 59 -16.95 8.30 -3.63
CA THR A 59 -16.00 9.42 -3.61
C THR A 59 -14.56 8.93 -3.40
N MET A 60 -14.36 7.99 -2.48
CA MET A 60 -13.06 7.37 -2.25
C MET A 60 -12.54 6.68 -3.52
N LEU A 61 -13.35 5.82 -4.15
CA LEU A 61 -12.96 5.03 -5.31
C LEU A 61 -12.76 5.88 -6.58
N VAL A 62 -13.51 6.96 -6.75
CA VAL A 62 -13.44 7.84 -7.93
C VAL A 62 -12.34 8.88 -7.81
N GLU A 63 -12.25 9.58 -6.68
CA GLU A 63 -11.37 10.74 -6.56
C GLU A 63 -10.01 10.42 -5.92
N HIS A 64 -10.01 9.61 -4.86
CA HIS A 64 -8.84 9.45 -4.00
C HIS A 64 -7.96 8.29 -4.47
N VAL A 65 -8.55 7.14 -4.75
CA VAL A 65 -7.83 5.93 -5.17
C VAL A 65 -6.97 6.15 -6.42
N PRO A 66 -7.47 6.65 -7.57
CA PRO A 66 -6.66 6.72 -8.78
C PRO A 66 -5.47 7.68 -8.65
N ARG A 67 -5.63 8.80 -7.93
CA ARG A 67 -4.53 9.74 -7.66
C ARG A 67 -3.44 9.08 -6.83
N ARG A 68 -3.82 8.47 -5.70
CA ARG A 68 -2.86 7.84 -4.78
C ARG A 68 -2.21 6.59 -5.35
N VAL A 69 -2.93 5.79 -6.14
CA VAL A 69 -2.36 4.63 -6.83
C VAL A 69 -1.35 5.07 -7.89
N ALA A 70 -1.64 6.12 -8.68
CA ALA A 70 -0.69 6.62 -9.68
C ALA A 70 0.63 7.12 -9.05
N GLU A 71 0.57 7.68 -7.84
CA GLU A 71 1.75 8.15 -7.09
C GLU A 71 2.53 7.01 -6.43
N LEU A 72 1.84 6.06 -5.81
CA LEU A 72 2.46 5.04 -4.95
C LEU A 72 2.80 3.75 -5.69
N ASP A 73 2.05 3.44 -6.74
CA ASP A 73 2.12 2.19 -7.48
C ASP A 73 1.73 2.37 -8.97
N PRO A 74 2.60 3.02 -9.77
CA PRO A 74 2.32 3.30 -11.19
C PRO A 74 2.04 2.04 -12.02
N ASP A 75 2.62 0.92 -11.63
CA ASP A 75 2.47 -0.38 -12.28
C ASP A 75 1.25 -1.16 -11.79
N ALA A 76 0.27 -0.49 -11.18
CA ALA A 76 -0.96 -1.10 -10.70
C ALA A 76 -1.62 -1.95 -11.81
N PRO A 77 -2.00 -3.20 -11.49
CA PRO A 77 -2.42 -4.15 -12.51
C PRO A 77 -3.73 -3.65 -13.14
N LYS A 78 -3.89 -3.90 -14.44
CA LYS A 78 -5.11 -3.51 -15.16
C LYS A 78 -6.36 -4.09 -14.48
N ASN A 79 -6.27 -5.34 -14.01
CA ASN A 79 -7.30 -6.00 -13.21
C ASN A 79 -7.84 -5.12 -12.07
N LEU A 80 -6.96 -4.62 -11.19
CA LEU A 80 -7.37 -3.82 -10.03
C LEU A 80 -8.08 -2.52 -10.45
N ARG A 81 -7.62 -1.91 -11.56
CA ARG A 81 -8.28 -0.71 -12.14
C ARG A 81 -9.64 -1.05 -12.73
N ASP A 82 -9.77 -2.18 -13.40
CA ASP A 82 -11.03 -2.67 -14.00
C ASP A 82 -12.05 -3.04 -12.91
N MET A 83 -11.62 -3.74 -11.85
CA MET A 83 -12.44 -4.08 -10.67
C MET A 83 -12.91 -2.84 -9.94
N ARG A 84 -12.02 -1.87 -9.69
CA ARG A 84 -12.40 -0.57 -9.13
C ARG A 84 -13.45 0.12 -10.01
N GLY A 85 -13.25 0.12 -11.33
CA GLY A 85 -14.20 0.70 -12.27
C GLY A 85 -15.57 -0.01 -12.25
N ALA A 86 -15.58 -1.33 -12.10
CA ALA A 86 -16.81 -2.10 -11.92
C ALA A 86 -17.51 -1.75 -10.60
N SER A 87 -16.77 -1.68 -9.50
CA SER A 87 -17.27 -1.25 -8.19
C SER A 87 -17.91 0.14 -8.25
N VAL A 88 -17.26 1.10 -8.91
CA VAL A 88 -17.79 2.46 -9.10
C VAL A 88 -19.12 2.44 -9.87
N ARG A 89 -19.18 1.73 -11.00
CA ARG A 89 -20.42 1.64 -11.80
C ARG A 89 -21.58 1.02 -11.03
N LEU A 90 -21.31 0.02 -10.19
CA LEU A 90 -22.34 -0.59 -9.36
C LEU A 90 -22.81 0.36 -8.25
N LEU A 91 -21.90 1.10 -7.62
CA LEU A 91 -22.27 2.16 -6.66
C LEU A 91 -23.11 3.24 -7.31
N GLU A 92 -22.74 3.71 -8.50
CA GLU A 92 -23.50 4.72 -9.25
C GLU A 92 -24.92 4.23 -9.51
N ARG A 93 -25.07 3.01 -10.01
CA ARG A 93 -26.39 2.40 -10.23
C ARG A 93 -27.23 2.29 -8.96
N LEU A 94 -26.62 2.05 -7.79
CA LEU A 94 -27.34 1.94 -6.52
C LEU A 94 -27.70 3.33 -5.97
N LEU A 95 -26.78 4.29 -6.06
CA LEU A 95 -27.01 5.68 -5.67
C LEU A 95 -28.07 6.35 -6.55
N ASP A 96 -28.16 6.00 -7.83
CA ASP A 96 -29.23 6.44 -8.73
C ASP A 96 -30.62 5.95 -8.27
N GLN A 97 -30.70 4.83 -7.56
CA GLN A 97 -31.94 4.34 -6.93
C GLN A 97 -32.23 5.05 -5.60
N MET A 98 -31.31 5.88 -5.10
CA MET A 98 -31.42 6.59 -3.82
C MET A 98 -31.27 8.11 -3.96
N PRO A 99 -32.09 8.79 -4.79
CA PRO A 99 -31.91 10.20 -5.08
C PRO A 99 -32.06 11.07 -3.83
N ASP A 100 -31.29 12.16 -3.75
CA ASP A 100 -31.36 13.11 -2.63
C ASP A 100 -32.61 14.00 -2.67
N SER A 101 -33.32 14.04 -3.80
CA SER A 101 -34.48 14.90 -4.02
C SER A 101 -35.76 14.39 -3.36
N ILE A 102 -35.78 13.16 -2.85
CA ILE A 102 -36.97 12.55 -2.25
C ILE A 102 -36.80 12.42 -0.74
N SER A 103 -37.91 12.52 0.01
CA SER A 103 -37.88 12.30 1.45
C SER A 103 -37.54 10.85 1.78
N ASP A 104 -37.03 10.57 2.98
CA ASP A 104 -36.68 9.20 3.39
C ASP A 104 -37.88 8.24 3.36
N ASP A 105 -39.11 8.73 3.55
CA ASP A 105 -40.35 7.92 3.38
C ASP A 105 -40.58 7.55 1.92
N GLN A 106 -40.43 8.52 1.03
CA GLN A 106 -40.57 8.29 -0.41
C GLN A 106 -39.45 7.39 -0.91
N LEU A 107 -38.24 7.50 -0.33
CA LEU A 107 -37.12 6.62 -0.63
C LEU A 107 -37.37 5.19 -0.15
N ALA A 108 -37.89 5.02 1.07
CA ALA A 108 -38.29 3.70 1.58
C ALA A 108 -39.33 3.04 0.67
N GLN A 109 -40.34 3.79 0.21
CA GLN A 109 -41.33 3.30 -0.74
C GLN A 109 -40.72 3.03 -2.13
N HIS A 110 -39.82 3.88 -2.61
CA HIS A 110 -39.17 3.72 -3.90
C HIS A 110 -38.29 2.46 -3.94
N LEU A 111 -37.50 2.22 -2.89
CA LEU A 111 -36.69 1.01 -2.73
C LEU A 111 -37.56 -0.23 -2.52
N HIS A 112 -38.74 -0.07 -1.90
CA HIS A 112 -39.71 -1.15 -1.80
C HIS A 112 -40.23 -1.56 -3.19
N ASP A 113 -40.70 -0.60 -3.98
CA ASP A 113 -41.24 -0.84 -5.32
C ASP A 113 -40.19 -1.44 -6.26
N ARG A 114 -38.92 -1.07 -6.09
CA ARG A 114 -37.76 -1.60 -6.85
C ARG A 114 -37.03 -2.77 -6.19
N GLY A 115 -37.58 -3.34 -5.12
CA GLY A 115 -36.83 -4.19 -4.19
C GLY A 115 -36.10 -5.39 -4.82
N VAL A 116 -36.65 -6.02 -5.87
CA VAL A 116 -35.95 -7.11 -6.58
C VAL A 116 -34.70 -6.62 -7.29
N ASP A 117 -34.82 -5.53 -8.06
CA ASP A 117 -33.69 -4.93 -8.79
C ASP A 117 -32.62 -4.43 -7.82
N THR A 118 -33.04 -3.78 -6.72
CA THR A 118 -32.12 -3.30 -5.69
C THR A 118 -31.40 -4.45 -4.98
N ALA A 119 -32.11 -5.53 -4.66
CA ALA A 119 -31.50 -6.71 -4.01
C ALA A 119 -30.47 -7.40 -4.91
N LEU A 120 -30.75 -7.55 -6.22
CA LEU A 120 -29.79 -8.10 -7.18
C LEU A 120 -28.54 -7.23 -7.29
N LEU A 121 -28.72 -5.91 -7.39
CA LEU A 121 -27.62 -4.95 -7.49
C LEU A 121 -26.74 -4.95 -6.23
N VAL A 122 -27.35 -5.04 -5.05
CA VAL A 122 -26.62 -5.19 -3.78
C VAL A 122 -25.80 -6.48 -3.73
N GLY A 123 -26.34 -7.58 -4.28
CA GLY A 123 -25.61 -8.84 -4.42
C GLY A 123 -24.37 -8.67 -5.31
N GLU A 124 -24.52 -8.06 -6.48
CA GLU A 124 -23.41 -7.75 -7.41
C GLU A 124 -22.35 -6.87 -6.76
N ILE A 125 -22.76 -5.85 -5.99
CA ILE A 125 -21.86 -4.98 -5.22
C ILE A 125 -21.06 -5.81 -4.23
N SER A 126 -21.73 -6.66 -3.45
CA SER A 126 -21.09 -7.45 -2.40
C SER A 126 -20.05 -8.41 -2.96
N GLU A 127 -20.34 -9.05 -4.09
CA GLU A 127 -19.41 -9.94 -4.78
C GLU A 127 -18.21 -9.15 -5.35
N THR A 128 -18.48 -8.10 -6.12
CA THR A 128 -17.43 -7.30 -6.78
C THR A 128 -16.51 -6.63 -5.77
N PHE A 129 -17.07 -6.13 -4.66
CA PHE A 129 -16.31 -5.49 -3.58
C PHE A 129 -15.43 -6.50 -2.86
N GLY A 130 -15.97 -7.69 -2.56
CA GLY A 130 -15.20 -8.78 -1.96
C GLY A 130 -14.00 -9.17 -2.82
N GLN A 131 -14.20 -9.32 -4.14
CA GLN A 131 -13.10 -9.59 -5.07
C GLN A 131 -12.09 -8.44 -5.08
N TYR A 132 -12.55 -7.18 -5.16
CA TYR A 132 -11.68 -6.01 -5.21
C TYR A 132 -10.81 -5.88 -3.95
N LEU A 133 -11.37 -6.13 -2.77
CA LEU A 133 -10.63 -6.12 -1.50
C LEU A 133 -9.60 -7.24 -1.42
N ALA A 134 -9.94 -8.44 -1.89
CA ALA A 134 -9.00 -9.56 -1.92
C ALA A 134 -7.80 -9.26 -2.83
N GLU A 135 -8.05 -8.74 -4.02
CA GLU A 135 -7.00 -8.37 -4.98
C GLU A 135 -6.13 -7.23 -4.44
N MET A 136 -6.74 -6.21 -3.81
CA MET A 136 -6.01 -5.12 -3.19
C MET A 136 -5.08 -5.62 -2.07
N GLN A 137 -5.57 -6.54 -1.23
CA GLN A 137 -4.77 -7.13 -0.15
C GLN A 137 -3.57 -7.90 -0.71
N LEU A 138 -3.78 -8.70 -1.76
CA LEU A 138 -2.70 -9.41 -2.44
C LEU A 138 -1.68 -8.43 -3.04
N ARG A 139 -2.15 -7.32 -3.64
CA ARG A 139 -1.28 -6.29 -4.22
C ARG A 139 -0.39 -5.63 -3.19
N VAL A 140 -0.94 -5.25 -2.03
CA VAL A 140 -0.16 -4.63 -0.95
C VAL A 140 0.98 -5.55 -0.51
N VAL A 141 0.69 -6.84 -0.32
CA VAL A 141 1.69 -7.83 0.09
C VAL A 141 2.78 -7.97 -0.98
N THR A 142 2.40 -8.21 -2.23
CA THR A 142 3.35 -8.43 -3.33
C THR A 142 4.24 -7.22 -3.61
N THR A 143 3.66 -6.01 -3.67
CA THR A 143 4.43 -4.77 -3.85
C THR A 143 5.36 -4.50 -2.67
N SER A 144 4.92 -4.78 -1.43
CA SER A 144 5.78 -4.62 -0.25
C SER A 144 6.99 -5.56 -0.27
N GLN A 145 6.78 -6.83 -0.65
CA GLN A 145 7.85 -7.82 -0.79
C GLN A 145 8.81 -7.47 -1.93
N GLN A 146 8.29 -7.02 -3.07
CA GLN A 146 9.12 -6.61 -4.19
C GLN A 146 10.01 -5.41 -3.83
N ARG A 147 9.45 -4.42 -3.12
CA ARG A 147 10.22 -3.25 -2.65
C ARG A 147 11.27 -3.63 -1.61
N ALA A 148 10.98 -4.57 -0.70
CA ALA A 148 11.96 -5.10 0.25
C ALA A 148 13.15 -5.74 -0.47
N ARG A 149 12.89 -6.62 -1.45
CA ARG A 149 13.93 -7.26 -2.27
C ARG A 149 14.79 -6.25 -3.05
N ILE A 150 14.17 -5.22 -3.62
CA ILE A 150 14.91 -4.15 -4.32
C ILE A 150 15.82 -3.41 -3.35
N ASN A 151 15.33 -3.10 -2.15
CA ASN A 151 16.13 -2.45 -1.11
C ASN A 151 17.30 -3.33 -0.68
N GLU A 152 17.06 -4.62 -0.43
CA GLU A 152 18.12 -5.58 -0.07
C GLU A 152 19.21 -5.64 -1.15
N SER A 153 18.82 -5.78 -2.43
CA SER A 153 19.77 -5.77 -3.54
C SER A 153 20.57 -4.47 -3.60
N THR A 154 19.90 -3.33 -3.46
CA THR A 154 20.56 -2.01 -3.53
C THR A 154 21.54 -1.81 -2.38
N ILE A 155 21.16 -2.22 -1.15
CA ILE A 155 22.04 -2.17 0.01
C ILE A 155 23.23 -3.11 -0.19
N GLY A 156 23.00 -4.33 -0.69
CA GLY A 156 24.05 -5.29 -1.00
C GLY A 156 25.08 -4.72 -2.00
N ASP A 157 24.62 -4.07 -3.06
CA ASP A 157 25.48 -3.43 -4.05
C ASP A 157 26.30 -2.28 -3.46
N LEU A 158 25.69 -1.45 -2.60
CA LEU A 158 26.40 -0.38 -1.89
C LEU A 158 27.44 -0.93 -0.92
N LEU A 159 27.12 -1.99 -0.17
CA LEU A 159 28.06 -2.65 0.73
C LEU A 159 29.25 -3.26 -0.05
N ASN A 160 29.01 -3.84 -1.23
CA ASN A 160 30.08 -4.32 -2.10
C ASN A 160 30.99 -3.17 -2.57
N GLN A 161 30.41 -2.04 -2.96
CA GLN A 161 31.19 -0.85 -3.33
C GLN A 161 32.04 -0.34 -2.17
N LEU A 162 31.47 -0.28 -0.95
CA LEU A 162 32.18 0.13 0.25
C LEU A 162 33.32 -0.85 0.59
N SER A 163 33.11 -2.16 0.44
CA SER A 163 34.16 -3.16 0.61
C SER A 163 35.34 -2.91 -0.34
N ASN A 164 35.04 -2.69 -1.64
CA ASN A 164 36.07 -2.39 -2.65
C ASN A 164 36.82 -1.08 -2.35
N MET A 165 36.12 -0.05 -1.86
CA MET A 165 36.75 1.20 -1.40
C MET A 165 37.67 0.94 -0.20
N GLY A 166 37.23 0.14 0.77
CA GLY A 166 38.02 -0.26 1.93
C GLY A 166 39.32 -0.96 1.53
N THR A 167 39.26 -1.93 0.61
CA THR A 167 40.45 -2.60 0.05
C THR A 167 41.38 -1.64 -0.68
N SER A 168 40.81 -0.68 -1.42
CA SER A 168 41.61 0.34 -2.12
C SER A 168 42.34 1.27 -1.14
N ILE A 169 41.66 1.68 -0.06
CA ILE A 169 42.26 2.49 1.01
C ILE A 169 43.38 1.71 1.71
N GLU A 170 43.16 0.42 1.98
CA GLU A 170 44.17 -0.45 2.60
C GLU A 170 45.44 -0.54 1.72
N LEU A 171 45.29 -0.71 0.41
CA LEU A 171 46.43 -0.71 -0.53
C LEU A 171 47.16 0.64 -0.56
N ILE A 172 46.44 1.77 -0.51
CA ILE A 172 47.04 3.10 -0.43
C ILE A 172 47.85 3.23 0.87
N ALA A 173 47.29 2.77 1.99
CA ALA A 173 47.97 2.79 3.29
C ALA A 173 49.25 1.95 3.28
N ILE A 174 49.21 0.75 2.70
CA ILE A 174 50.39 -0.12 2.53
C ILE A 174 51.45 0.58 1.68
N ASN A 175 51.07 1.18 0.55
CA ASN A 175 52.01 1.91 -0.31
C ASN A 175 52.64 3.10 0.42
N ALA A 176 51.84 3.83 1.21
CA ALA A 176 52.33 4.94 2.03
C ALA A 176 53.28 4.46 3.13
N ALA A 177 53.00 3.32 3.77
CA ALA A 177 53.89 2.72 4.77
C ALA A 177 55.24 2.31 4.17
N ILE A 178 55.24 1.71 2.98
CA ILE A 178 56.46 1.35 2.24
C ILE A 178 57.28 2.60 1.91
N GLU A 179 56.64 3.65 1.41
CA GLU A 179 57.34 4.90 1.05
C GLU A 179 57.87 5.64 2.27
N ALA A 180 57.13 5.61 3.38
CA ALA A 180 57.58 6.13 4.67
C ALA A 180 58.84 5.40 5.17
N ALA A 181 58.87 4.07 5.05
CA ALA A 181 60.04 3.27 5.39
C ALA A 181 61.24 3.57 4.46
N ARG A 182 60.99 3.77 3.16
CA ARG A 182 62.02 4.11 2.16
C ARG A 182 62.69 5.46 2.42
N THR A 183 61.92 6.42 2.93
CA THR A 183 62.39 7.79 3.24
C THR A 183 63.17 7.86 4.56
N GLY A 184 63.20 6.77 5.34
CA GLY A 184 63.97 6.68 6.58
C GLY A 184 63.45 7.65 7.66
N PRO A 185 64.33 8.34 8.42
CA PRO A 185 63.92 9.17 9.55
C PRO A 185 62.92 10.28 9.21
N ALA A 186 62.98 10.83 7.98
CA ALA A 186 62.07 11.87 7.52
C ALA A 186 60.65 11.36 7.23
N GLY A 187 60.46 10.04 7.06
CA GLY A 187 59.16 9.40 6.81
C GLY A 187 58.39 8.99 8.08
N ALA A 188 58.96 9.15 9.28
CA ALA A 188 58.39 8.59 10.52
C ALA A 188 56.95 9.07 10.81
N GLY A 189 56.62 10.34 10.54
CA GLY A 189 55.26 10.85 10.69
C GLY A 189 54.26 10.26 9.68
N PHE A 190 54.71 10.02 8.45
CA PHE A 190 53.88 9.36 7.42
C PHE A 190 53.65 7.87 7.74
N ALA A 191 54.62 7.20 8.38
CA ALA A 191 54.45 5.81 8.82
C ALA A 191 53.32 5.67 9.85
N VAL A 192 53.20 6.61 10.79
CA VAL A 192 52.11 6.62 11.79
C VAL A 192 50.75 6.82 11.12
N ILE A 193 50.65 7.77 10.18
CA ILE A 193 49.41 8.02 9.43
C ILE A 193 49.02 6.79 8.61
N ALA A 194 49.98 6.16 7.92
CA ALA A 194 49.73 4.96 7.14
C ALA A 194 49.19 3.80 8.00
N GLN A 195 49.76 3.61 9.20
CA GLN A 195 49.29 2.61 10.17
C GLN A 195 47.85 2.89 10.64
N GLU A 196 47.52 4.15 10.91
CA GLU A 196 46.17 4.57 11.33
C GLU A 196 45.14 4.35 10.21
N VAL A 197 45.49 4.73 8.97
CA VAL A 197 44.61 4.51 7.81
C VAL A 197 44.39 3.01 7.57
N GLN A 198 45.41 2.17 7.74
CA GLN A 198 45.29 0.72 7.63
C GLN A 198 44.38 0.13 8.73
N SER A 199 44.48 0.63 9.96
CA SER A 199 43.59 0.22 11.05
C SER A 199 42.14 0.59 10.74
N LEU A 200 41.91 1.81 10.25
CA LEU A 200 40.58 2.32 9.91
C LEU A 200 39.96 1.55 8.74
N SER A 201 40.73 1.22 7.70
CA SER A 201 40.24 0.40 6.58
C SER A 201 39.87 -1.02 7.02
N GLY A 202 40.64 -1.62 7.93
CA GLY A 202 40.33 -2.92 8.52
C GLY A 202 39.03 -2.89 9.35
N GLN A 203 38.86 -1.86 10.18
CA GLN A 203 37.60 -1.66 10.93
C GLN A 203 36.41 -1.49 9.98
N MET A 204 36.55 -0.67 8.93
CA MET A 204 35.52 -0.50 7.90
C MET A 204 35.15 -1.84 7.24
N GLY A 205 36.13 -2.66 6.87
CA GLY A 205 35.90 -3.99 6.30
C GLY A 205 35.12 -4.92 7.25
N SER A 206 35.38 -4.85 8.55
CA SER A 206 34.65 -5.62 9.57
C SER A 206 33.18 -5.18 9.68
N VAL A 207 32.91 -3.87 9.67
CA VAL A 207 31.56 -3.31 9.73
C VAL A 207 30.76 -3.66 8.48
N VAL A 208 31.38 -3.56 7.29
CA VAL A 208 30.74 -3.93 6.03
C VAL A 208 30.41 -5.42 6.01
N SER A 209 31.32 -6.28 6.46
CA SER A 209 31.07 -7.73 6.57
C SER A 209 29.91 -8.05 7.50
N ALA A 210 29.87 -7.42 8.68
CA ALA A 210 28.78 -7.59 9.64
C ALA A 210 27.42 -7.15 9.05
N ALA A 211 27.39 -6.00 8.36
CA ALA A 211 26.18 -5.51 7.70
C ALA A 211 25.71 -6.44 6.56
N GLN A 212 26.62 -7.07 5.82
CA GLN A 212 26.29 -8.06 4.79
C GLN A 212 25.71 -9.34 5.38
N GLU A 213 26.21 -9.77 6.55
CA GLU A 213 25.74 -10.96 7.25
C GLU A 213 24.34 -10.72 7.83
N GLU A 214 24.10 -9.56 8.41
CA GLU A 214 22.76 -9.13 8.88
C GLU A 214 21.76 -9.04 7.73
N LEU A 215 22.17 -8.48 6.58
CA LEU A 215 21.33 -8.39 5.38
C LEU A 215 20.92 -9.75 4.81
N ARG A 216 21.78 -10.78 4.94
CA ARG A 216 21.49 -12.16 4.51
C ARG A 216 20.61 -12.93 5.50
N GLY A 217 20.52 -12.46 6.74
CA GLY A 217 19.73 -13.08 7.80
C GLY A 217 18.27 -12.62 7.87
N LEU A 218 17.89 -11.59 7.10
CA LEU A 218 16.52 -11.06 6.95
C LEU A 218 15.75 -11.80 5.83
#